data_AF-A0A7W3LZB6-F1
#
_entry.id   AF-A0A7W3LZB6-F1
#
_cell.length_a   1.000
_cell.length_b   1.000
_cell.length_c   1.000
_cell.angle_alpha   90.00
_cell.angle_beta   90.00
_cell.angle_gamma   90.00
#
_symmetry.space_group_name_H-M   'P 1'
#
loop_
_entity.id
_entity.type
_entity.pdbx_description
1 polymer ?
#
loop_
_entity_poly.entity_id
_entity_poly.type
_entity_poly.pdbx_seq_one_letter_code
_entity_poly.pdbx_strand_id
1 'polypeptide(L)'
;MDTATGLREFARRFAAEWATPLTARDGFTEEELDAAEARLGARLPGTLREAYRLFGRRADLTSNHDTLLAPSELYVLDGALVFRSENQGAVNWGVRSADSGLADPATFVRADLADKSAERWEPWLDGLTRTVQEILLSEALHASEDLCDGRDLEEDDVERLERAFTARPDSPPRGDAGSPAPT
;
A
#
# COMPACT_ATOMS: atom_id res chain seq x y z
N MET A 1 19.07 9.46 3.19
CA MET A 1 17.97 10.39 2.86
C MET A 1 16.88 10.12 3.86
N ASP A 2 16.29 11.16 4.45
CA ASP A 2 15.15 10.99 5.35
C ASP A 2 13.99 10.30 4.61
N THR A 3 13.36 9.28 5.21
CA THR A 3 12.34 8.44 4.54
C THR A 3 11.14 9.27 4.10
N ALA A 4 10.74 10.26 4.91
CA ALA A 4 9.69 11.22 4.57
C ALA A 4 10.04 12.08 3.34
N THR A 5 11.30 12.50 3.22
CA THR A 5 11.76 13.24 2.02
C THR A 5 11.73 12.34 0.78
N GLY A 6 12.20 11.10 0.90
CA GLY A 6 12.20 10.12 -0.18
C GLY A 6 10.80 9.77 -0.68
N LEU A 7 9.83 9.57 0.23
CA LEU A 7 8.43 9.34 -0.13
C LEU A 7 7.85 10.54 -0.88
N ARG A 8 8.07 11.76 -0.37
CA ARG A 8 7.50 12.98 -0.95
C ARG A 8 7.97 13.22 -2.37
N GLU A 9 9.27 13.05 -2.62
CA GLU A 9 9.84 13.19 -3.96
C GLU A 9 9.31 12.12 -4.91
N PHE A 10 9.26 10.86 -4.47
CA PHE A 10 8.73 9.76 -5.27
C PHE A 10 7.27 10.01 -5.67
N ALA A 11 6.39 10.28 -4.70
CA ALA A 11 4.97 10.44 -4.96
C ALA A 11 4.66 11.64 -5.88
N ARG A 12 5.36 12.76 -5.69
CA ARG A 12 5.21 13.94 -6.56
C ARG A 12 5.64 13.65 -8.00
N ARG A 13 6.78 12.98 -8.16
CA ARG A 13 7.30 12.62 -9.48
C ARG A 13 6.38 11.62 -10.16
N PHE A 14 5.98 10.57 -9.44
CA PHE A 14 5.07 9.54 -9.92
C PHE A 14 3.76 10.15 -10.43
N ALA A 15 3.08 10.95 -9.60
CA ALA A 15 1.83 11.59 -9.98
C ALA A 15 1.97 12.57 -11.15
N ALA A 16 3.12 13.26 -11.28
CA ALA A 16 3.35 14.17 -12.40
C ALA A 16 3.63 13.45 -13.74
N GLU A 17 4.20 12.24 -13.69
CA GLU A 17 4.52 11.45 -14.88
C GLU A 17 3.37 10.53 -15.31
N TRP A 18 2.61 9.96 -14.35
CA TRP A 18 1.64 8.89 -14.60
C TRP A 18 0.18 9.29 -14.35
N ALA A 19 -0.07 10.45 -13.74
CA ALA A 19 -1.40 10.92 -13.41
C ALA A 19 -1.47 12.45 -13.49
N THR A 20 -2.28 13.08 -12.61
CA THR A 20 -2.26 14.53 -12.43
C THR A 20 -1.31 14.93 -11.28
N PRO A 21 -0.47 15.98 -11.47
CA PRO A 21 0.44 16.45 -10.43
C PRO A 21 -0.24 16.77 -9.10
N LEU A 22 0.39 16.41 -7.99
CA LEU A 22 -0.18 16.59 -6.66
C LEU A 22 -0.35 18.07 -6.30
N THR A 23 -1.48 18.38 -5.65
CA THR A 23 -1.77 19.70 -5.09
C THR A 23 -1.93 19.66 -3.57
N ALA A 24 -1.93 20.81 -2.91
CA ALA A 24 -2.20 20.89 -1.48
C ALA A 24 -3.62 20.43 -1.06
N ARG A 25 -4.54 20.24 -2.02
CA ARG A 25 -5.90 19.74 -1.76
C ARG A 25 -6.01 18.22 -1.79
N ASP A 26 -4.94 17.55 -2.21
CA ASP A 26 -4.93 16.11 -2.46
C ASP A 26 -4.70 15.31 -1.17
N GLY A 27 -4.35 15.97 -0.07
CA GLY A 27 -4.15 15.35 1.22
C GLY A 27 -5.17 15.75 2.29
N PHE A 28 -5.09 15.05 3.42
CA PHE A 28 -5.84 15.35 4.65
C PHE A 28 -5.13 16.41 5.50
N THR A 29 -5.91 17.18 6.25
CA THR A 29 -5.39 18.20 7.16
C THR A 29 -4.81 17.59 8.44
N GLU A 30 -4.05 18.36 9.23
CA GLU A 30 -3.54 17.85 10.51
C GLU A 30 -4.70 17.52 11.46
N GLU A 31 -5.76 18.32 11.44
CA GLU A 31 -6.93 18.16 12.30
C GLU A 31 -7.68 16.85 12.00
N GLU A 32 -7.79 16.48 10.71
CA GLU A 32 -8.40 15.20 10.30
C GLU A 32 -7.56 14.00 10.77
N LEU A 33 -6.23 14.13 10.72
CA LEU A 33 -5.31 13.09 11.16
C LEU A 33 -5.27 12.99 12.70
N ASP A 34 -5.31 14.10 13.41
CA ASP A 34 -5.41 14.14 14.86
C ASP A 34 -6.74 13.55 15.35
N ALA A 35 -7.84 13.81 14.64
CA ALA A 35 -9.14 13.20 14.94
C ALA A 35 -9.09 11.68 14.75
N ALA A 36 -8.40 11.18 13.72
CA ALA A 36 -8.18 9.75 13.53
C ALA A 36 -7.35 9.15 14.68
N GLU A 37 -6.24 9.77 15.05
CA GLU A 37 -5.40 9.31 16.18
C GLU A 37 -6.17 9.28 17.50
N ALA A 38 -6.95 10.32 17.78
CA ALA A 38 -7.79 10.40 18.97
C ALA A 38 -8.85 9.29 19.00
N ARG A 39 -9.49 9.01 17.87
CA ARG A 39 -10.46 7.92 17.72
C ARG A 39 -9.83 6.54 17.90
N LEU A 40 -8.63 6.35 17.35
CA LEU A 40 -7.87 5.11 17.45
C LEU A 40 -7.25 4.89 18.83
N GLY A 41 -7.03 5.97 19.60
CA GLY A 41 -6.26 5.93 20.84
C GLY A 41 -4.76 5.64 20.60
N ALA A 42 -4.26 5.89 19.38
CA ALA A 42 -2.91 5.58 18.95
C ALA A 42 -2.40 6.62 17.96
N ARG A 43 -1.07 6.82 17.90
CA ARG A 43 -0.42 7.65 16.88
C ARG A 43 -0.36 6.91 15.55
N LEU A 44 -0.51 7.65 14.45
CA LEU A 44 -0.22 7.15 13.11
C LEU A 44 1.30 7.11 12.91
N PRO A 45 1.82 6.07 12.23
CA PRO A 45 3.21 6.06 11.78
C PRO A 45 3.54 7.31 10.96
N GLY A 46 4.73 7.87 11.15
CA GLY A 46 5.13 9.13 10.52
C GLY A 46 4.98 9.11 8.99
N THR A 47 5.35 8.00 8.36
CA THR A 47 5.21 7.78 6.93
C THR A 47 3.75 7.73 6.47
N LEU A 48 2.88 7.05 7.22
CA LEU A 48 1.45 6.98 6.87
C LEU A 48 0.80 8.35 6.99
N ARG A 49 1.15 9.09 8.04
CA ARG A 49 0.70 10.47 8.24
C ARG A 49 1.15 11.36 7.07
N GLU A 50 2.41 11.25 6.65
CA GLU A 50 2.94 12.00 5.50
C GLU A 50 2.24 11.62 4.19
N ALA A 51 1.99 10.33 3.94
CA ALA A 51 1.25 9.85 2.77
C ALA A 51 -0.17 10.47 2.72
N TYR A 52 -0.89 10.42 3.84
CA TYR A 52 -2.22 11.03 3.92
C TYR A 52 -2.20 12.55 3.69
N ARG A 53 -1.19 13.26 4.22
CA ARG A 53 -1.03 14.71 3.98
C ARG A 53 -0.69 15.06 2.54
N LEU A 54 -0.04 14.16 1.82
CA LEU A 54 0.46 14.44 0.48
C LEU A 54 -0.55 14.10 -0.61
N PHE A 55 -1.21 12.94 -0.50
CA PHE A 55 -2.10 12.42 -1.54
C PHE A 55 -3.23 11.52 -1.01
N GLY A 56 -3.51 11.52 0.30
CA GLY A 56 -4.48 10.59 0.90
C GLY A 56 -5.90 10.64 0.30
N ARG A 57 -6.27 11.72 -0.38
CA ARG A 57 -7.58 11.87 -1.05
C ARG A 57 -7.56 11.46 -2.53
N ARG A 58 -6.42 11.03 -3.06
CA ARG A 58 -6.22 10.61 -4.45
C ARG A 58 -6.50 9.12 -4.60
N ALA A 59 -7.78 8.76 -4.54
CA ALA A 59 -8.23 7.38 -4.78
C ALA A 59 -7.76 6.85 -6.16
N ASP A 60 -7.62 7.73 -7.15
CA ASP A 60 -7.05 7.40 -8.47
C ASP A 60 -5.57 6.94 -8.41
N LEU A 61 -4.86 7.23 -7.31
CA LEU A 61 -3.48 6.80 -7.09
C LEU A 61 -3.36 5.64 -6.10
N THR A 62 -4.33 5.44 -5.23
CA THR A 62 -4.19 4.55 -4.07
C THR A 62 -5.30 3.51 -3.95
N SER A 63 -6.32 3.55 -4.81
CA SER A 63 -7.56 2.79 -4.63
C SER A 63 -8.30 2.49 -5.93
N ASN A 64 -7.55 2.07 -6.96
CA ASN A 64 -8.14 1.58 -8.21
C ASN A 64 -8.56 0.10 -8.09
N HIS A 65 -7.80 -0.68 -7.33
CA HIS A 65 -8.09 -2.07 -6.98
C HIS A 65 -8.28 -2.21 -5.46
N ASP A 66 -7.21 -2.09 -4.67
CA ASP A 66 -7.29 -2.22 -3.21
C ASP A 66 -7.46 -0.86 -2.55
N THR A 67 -8.20 -0.79 -1.44
CA THR A 67 -8.48 0.49 -0.79
C THR A 67 -7.42 0.87 0.24
N LEU A 68 -6.78 2.02 0.05
CA LEU A 68 -6.12 2.75 1.14
C LEU A 68 -7.23 3.42 1.96
N LEU A 69 -7.45 2.92 3.18
CA LEU A 69 -8.53 3.39 4.04
C LEU A 69 -8.36 4.87 4.36
N ALA A 70 -9.46 5.63 4.41
CA ALA A 70 -9.39 7.01 4.89
C ALA A 70 -9.01 7.06 6.39
N PRO A 71 -8.47 8.19 6.90
CA PRO A 71 -8.15 8.32 8.32
C PRO A 71 -9.33 8.01 9.26
N SER A 72 -10.57 8.30 8.85
CA SER A 72 -11.80 7.98 9.60
C SER A 72 -12.16 6.50 9.61
N GLU A 73 -11.61 5.72 8.68
CA GLU A 73 -11.94 4.31 8.46
C GLU A 73 -10.88 3.37 9.03
N LEU A 74 -9.69 3.88 9.37
CA LEU A 74 -8.65 3.12 10.06
C LEU A 74 -9.19 2.41 11.31
N TYR A 75 -8.73 1.18 11.56
CA TYR A 75 -9.09 0.40 12.73
C TYR A 75 -7.93 -0.47 13.20
N VAL A 76 -8.04 -1.01 14.41
CA VAL A 76 -7.08 -1.98 14.96
C VAL A 76 -7.70 -3.38 14.91
N LEU A 77 -6.97 -4.33 14.34
CA LEU A 77 -7.34 -5.74 14.27
C LEU A 77 -6.18 -6.59 14.78
N ASP A 78 -6.43 -7.41 15.80
CA ASP A 78 -5.45 -8.33 16.40
C ASP A 78 -4.08 -7.69 16.68
N GLY A 79 -4.09 -6.46 17.20
CA GLY A 79 -2.86 -5.73 17.57
C GLY A 79 -2.11 -5.09 16.40
N ALA A 80 -2.75 -4.88 15.25
CA ALA A 80 -2.21 -4.07 14.16
C ALA A 80 -3.20 -2.98 13.72
N LEU A 81 -2.67 -1.78 13.45
CA LEU A 81 -3.37 -0.70 12.76
C LEU A 81 -3.50 -1.06 11.28
N VAL A 82 -4.73 -1.34 10.83
CA VAL A 82 -5.05 -1.64 9.43
C VAL A 82 -5.18 -0.34 8.65
N PHE A 83 -4.46 -0.23 7.54
CA PHE A 83 -4.48 0.96 6.69
C PHE A 83 -4.84 0.68 5.23
N ARG A 84 -4.71 -0.57 4.76
CA ARG A 84 -5.13 -1.00 3.42
C ARG A 84 -5.97 -2.26 3.52
N SER A 85 -7.01 -2.36 2.70
CA SER A 85 -7.87 -3.54 2.58
C SER A 85 -8.04 -3.89 1.11
N GLU A 86 -8.01 -5.18 0.81
CA GLU A 86 -8.24 -5.70 -0.54
C GLU A 86 -9.72 -5.47 -0.93
N ASN A 87 -9.98 -5.30 -2.23
CA ASN A 87 -11.30 -4.92 -2.76
C ASN A 87 -12.47 -5.81 -2.30
N GLN A 88 -12.24 -7.11 -2.10
CA GLN A 88 -13.22 -8.07 -1.61
C GLN A 88 -13.11 -8.36 -0.10
N GLY A 89 -12.24 -7.65 0.61
CA GLY A 89 -11.98 -7.81 2.03
C GLY A 89 -11.22 -9.09 2.38
N ALA A 90 -10.64 -9.78 1.39
CA ALA A 90 -9.95 -11.05 1.60
C ALA A 90 -8.58 -10.87 2.26
N VAL A 91 -7.99 -9.67 2.19
CA VAL A 91 -6.66 -9.38 2.72
C VAL A 91 -6.63 -7.99 3.33
N ASN A 92 -5.92 -7.86 4.45
CA ASN A 92 -5.67 -6.58 5.11
C ASN A 92 -4.17 -6.37 5.30
N TRP A 93 -3.71 -5.13 5.15
CA TRP A 93 -2.35 -4.72 5.47
C TRP A 93 -2.33 -3.74 6.62
N GLY A 94 -1.36 -3.91 7.49
CA GLY A 94 -1.28 -3.12 8.71
C GLY A 94 0.11 -3.02 9.30
N VAL A 95 0.23 -2.11 10.26
CA VAL A 95 1.41 -1.92 11.09
C VAL A 95 1.08 -2.42 12.49
N ARG A 96 1.97 -3.18 13.13
CA ARG A 96 1.78 -3.60 14.53
C ARG A 96 1.56 -2.38 15.41
N SER A 97 0.57 -2.42 16.29
CA SER A 97 0.23 -1.30 17.18
C SER A 97 1.41 -0.92 18.10
N ALA A 98 2.27 -1.87 18.46
CA ALA A 98 3.50 -1.60 19.21
C ALA A 98 4.51 -0.72 18.44
N ASP A 99 4.45 -0.76 17.11
CA ASP A 99 5.36 -0.06 16.21
C ASP A 99 4.73 1.21 15.60
N SER A 100 3.48 1.53 15.94
CA SER A 100 2.73 2.63 15.30
C SER A 100 3.31 4.02 15.60
N GLY A 101 4.09 4.15 16.66
CA GLY A 101 4.83 5.37 17.00
C GLY A 101 6.13 5.57 16.22
N LEU A 102 6.57 4.58 15.43
CA LEU A 102 7.77 4.70 14.60
C LEU A 102 7.49 5.53 13.35
N ALA A 103 8.52 6.19 12.84
CA ALA A 103 8.40 6.95 11.58
C ALA A 103 8.14 6.02 10.39
N ASP A 104 8.86 4.90 10.30
CA ASP A 104 8.81 3.98 9.17
C ASP A 104 8.81 2.50 9.62
N PRO A 105 7.71 2.02 10.23
CA PRO A 105 7.62 0.65 10.72
C PRO A 105 7.45 -0.38 9.60
N ALA A 106 7.77 -1.64 9.87
CA ALA A 106 7.48 -2.75 8.95
C ALA A 106 5.96 -2.92 8.76
N THR A 107 5.58 -3.40 7.57
CA THR A 107 4.19 -3.72 7.24
C THR A 107 3.97 -5.23 7.24
N PHE A 108 2.77 -5.62 7.66
CA PHE A 108 2.31 -6.99 7.73
C PHE A 108 1.04 -7.15 6.91
N VAL A 109 0.79 -8.38 6.46
CA VAL A 109 -0.41 -8.78 5.73
C VAL A 109 -1.15 -9.87 6.53
N ARG A 110 -2.47 -9.85 6.48
CA ARG A 110 -3.33 -10.86 7.11
C ARG A 110 -4.46 -11.21 6.15
N ALA A 111 -4.49 -12.47 5.71
CA ALA A 111 -5.59 -13.01 4.92
C ALA A 111 -6.80 -13.30 5.80
N ASP A 112 -8.00 -13.12 5.24
CA ASP A 112 -9.26 -13.61 5.76
C ASP A 112 -9.44 -15.06 5.29
N LEU A 113 -9.21 -16.01 6.20
CA LEU A 113 -9.20 -17.44 5.90
C LEU A 113 -10.52 -18.09 6.34
N ALA A 114 -10.88 -19.22 5.73
CA ALA A 114 -11.99 -20.03 6.21
C ALA A 114 -11.74 -20.57 7.63
N ASP A 115 -10.49 -20.97 7.92
CA ASP A 115 -10.04 -21.31 9.27
C ASP A 115 -9.51 -20.06 9.98
N LYS A 116 -10.38 -19.44 10.78
CA LYS A 116 -10.06 -18.24 11.58
C LYS A 116 -8.93 -18.47 12.58
N SER A 117 -8.65 -19.71 12.99
CA SER A 117 -7.57 -20.00 13.93
C SER A 117 -6.18 -19.98 13.29
N ALA A 118 -6.12 -20.11 11.96
CA ALA A 118 -4.88 -20.05 11.20
C ALA A 118 -4.47 -18.62 10.80
N GLU A 119 -5.40 -17.65 10.95
CA GLU A 119 -5.17 -16.24 10.62
C GLU A 119 -4.09 -15.64 11.52
N ARG A 120 -3.12 -15.00 10.88
CA ARG A 120 -2.02 -14.33 11.56
C ARG A 120 -1.50 -13.19 10.69
N TRP A 121 -0.87 -12.22 11.35
CA TRP A 121 -0.11 -11.18 10.67
C TRP A 121 1.24 -11.74 10.21
N GLU A 122 1.47 -11.77 8.91
CA GLU A 122 2.71 -12.23 8.28
C GLU A 122 3.51 -11.03 7.75
N PRO A 123 4.85 -11.06 7.77
CA PRO A 123 5.67 -9.99 7.21
C PRO A 123 5.33 -9.73 5.73
N TRP A 124 5.17 -8.46 5.35
CA TRP A 124 4.97 -8.04 3.96
C TRP A 124 6.19 -7.33 3.41
N LEU A 125 6.51 -6.14 3.94
CA LEU A 125 7.67 -5.34 3.55
C LEU A 125 8.30 -4.68 4.77
N ASP A 126 9.63 -4.60 4.76
CA ASP A 126 10.46 -4.04 5.83
C ASP A 126 10.47 -2.49 5.84
N GLY A 127 9.28 -1.88 5.76
CA GLY A 127 9.10 -0.43 5.84
C GLY A 127 7.79 0.05 5.22
N LEU A 128 7.20 1.06 5.84
CA LEU A 128 5.94 1.64 5.40
C LEU A 128 6.15 2.56 4.20
N THR A 129 7.30 3.22 4.11
CA THR A 129 7.68 4.09 2.97
C THR A 129 7.68 3.27 1.70
N ARG A 130 8.21 2.07 1.83
CA ARG A 130 8.27 1.11 0.75
C ARG A 130 6.89 0.56 0.37
N THR A 131 6.08 0.24 1.37
CA THR A 131 4.70 -0.20 1.14
C THR A 131 3.88 0.88 0.45
N VAL A 132 4.02 2.14 0.84
CA VAL A 132 3.33 3.26 0.20
C VAL A 132 3.81 3.47 -1.25
N GLN A 133 5.11 3.31 -1.53
CA GLN A 133 5.61 3.31 -2.91
C GLN A 133 5.04 2.14 -3.72
N GLU A 134 4.94 0.96 -3.11
CA GLU A 134 4.34 -0.22 -3.74
C GLU A 134 2.86 0.02 -4.07
N ILE A 135 2.06 0.58 -3.15
CA ILE A 135 0.66 0.96 -3.41
C ILE A 135 0.54 1.85 -4.65
N LEU A 136 1.32 2.93 -4.73
CA LEU A 136 1.27 3.83 -5.89
C LEU A 136 1.57 3.10 -7.20
N LEU A 137 2.50 2.14 -7.18
CA LEU A 137 2.88 1.36 -8.35
C LEU A 137 1.83 0.30 -8.72
N SER A 138 1.31 -0.45 -7.75
CA SER A 138 0.36 -1.54 -7.99
C SER A 138 -1.03 -1.03 -8.37
N GLU A 139 -1.50 0.04 -7.72
CA GLU A 139 -2.79 0.64 -8.04
C GLU A 139 -2.79 1.30 -9.43
N ALA A 140 -1.65 1.77 -9.91
CA ALA A 140 -1.54 2.32 -11.26
C ALA A 140 -1.62 1.25 -12.37
N LEU A 141 -1.32 -0.02 -12.08
CA LEU A 141 -1.55 -1.12 -13.02
C LEU A 141 -3.03 -1.45 -13.21
N HIS A 142 -3.88 -0.93 -12.32
CA HIS A 142 -5.34 -1.12 -12.34
C HIS A 142 -6.07 0.18 -12.71
N ALA A 143 -5.35 1.14 -13.31
CA ALA A 143 -5.96 2.33 -13.90
C ALA A 143 -6.90 1.93 -15.06
N SER A 144 -7.60 2.90 -15.67
CA SER A 144 -8.57 2.65 -16.75
C SER A 144 -8.03 1.69 -17.82
N GLU A 145 -8.87 0.76 -18.29
CA GLU A 145 -8.52 -0.28 -19.28
C GLU A 145 -7.87 0.27 -20.57
N ASP A 146 -8.12 1.54 -20.93
CA ASP A 146 -7.45 2.21 -22.05
C ASP A 146 -5.92 2.38 -21.84
N LEU A 147 -5.43 2.24 -20.61
CA LEU A 147 -4.04 2.45 -20.19
C LEU A 147 -3.37 1.17 -19.66
N CYS A 148 -4.13 0.11 -19.40
CA CYS A 148 -3.64 -1.13 -18.77
C CYS A 148 -4.31 -2.35 -19.41
N ASP A 149 -3.52 -3.38 -19.72
CA ASP A 149 -4.01 -4.66 -20.25
C ASP A 149 -3.46 -5.82 -19.41
N GLY A 150 -4.32 -6.79 -19.12
CA GLY A 150 -3.98 -8.00 -18.37
C GLY A 150 -3.58 -9.10 -19.34
N ARG A 151 -2.30 -9.49 -19.33
CA ARG A 151 -1.79 -10.58 -20.17
C ARG A 151 -1.05 -11.62 -19.35
N ASP A 152 -1.14 -12.87 -19.78
CA ASP A 152 -0.34 -13.95 -19.24
C ASP A 152 1.15 -13.67 -19.46
N LEU A 153 1.95 -14.05 -18.46
CA LEU A 153 3.40 -13.92 -18.50
C LEU A 153 3.97 -15.15 -19.22
N GLU A 154 4.37 -14.98 -20.48
CA GLU A 154 4.99 -16.04 -21.26
C GLU A 154 6.43 -16.28 -20.81
N GLU A 155 6.99 -17.46 -21.08
CA GLU A 155 8.35 -17.84 -20.64
C GLU A 155 9.42 -16.86 -21.18
N ASP A 156 9.24 -16.39 -22.42
CA ASP A 156 10.11 -15.39 -23.07
C ASP A 156 10.00 -13.98 -22.44
N ASP A 157 8.90 -13.67 -21.75
CA ASP A 157 8.69 -12.36 -21.16
C ASP A 157 9.56 -12.13 -19.94
N VAL A 158 9.83 -13.18 -19.16
CA VAL A 158 10.70 -13.10 -17.98
C VAL A 158 12.10 -12.68 -18.40
N GLU A 159 12.68 -13.35 -19.39
CA GLU A 159 14.03 -13.03 -19.87
C GLU A 159 14.09 -11.62 -20.47
N ARG A 160 13.05 -11.19 -21.18
CA ARG A 160 12.96 -9.82 -21.72
C ARG A 160 12.89 -8.78 -20.61
N LEU A 161 12.10 -9.01 -19.56
CA LEU A 161 11.99 -8.11 -18.43
C LEU A 161 13.31 -8.00 -17.67
N GLU A 162 13.99 -9.12 -17.39
CA GLU A 162 15.28 -9.14 -16.71
C GLU A 162 16.39 -8.44 -17.51
N ARG A 163 16.32 -8.52 -18.84
CA ARG A 163 17.26 -7.82 -19.73
C ARG A 163 16.98 -6.32 -19.81
N ALA A 164 15.71 -5.93 -19.81
CA ALA A 164 15.29 -4.53 -20.01
C ALA A 164 15.23 -3.73 -18.71
N PHE A 165 14.99 -4.39 -17.57
CA PHE A 165 14.73 -3.74 -16.30
C PHE A 165 15.52 -4.39 -15.17
N THR A 166 16.07 -3.55 -14.29
CA THR A 166 16.70 -4.00 -13.06
C THR A 166 15.62 -4.16 -11.99
N ALA A 167 15.44 -5.38 -11.48
CA ALA A 167 14.57 -5.62 -10.34
C ALA A 167 14.99 -4.78 -9.14
N ARG A 168 14.02 -4.20 -8.43
CA ARG A 168 14.33 -3.54 -7.16
C ARG A 168 14.80 -4.60 -6.16
N PRO A 169 15.90 -4.36 -5.41
CA PRO A 169 16.58 -5.37 -4.59
C PRO A 169 15.70 -6.07 -3.56
N ASP A 170 14.54 -5.49 -3.28
CA ASP A 170 13.74 -5.75 -2.11
C ASP A 170 12.37 -6.33 -2.51
N SER A 171 12.00 -6.38 -3.80
CA SER A 171 10.67 -6.76 -4.33
C SER A 171 10.05 -7.95 -3.57
N PRO A 172 8.74 -7.90 -3.18
CA PRO A 172 8.12 -9.04 -2.53
C PRO A 172 8.31 -10.30 -3.38
N PRO A 173 8.49 -11.48 -2.76
CA PRO A 173 8.64 -12.71 -3.52
C PRO A 173 7.47 -12.83 -4.50
N ARG A 174 7.77 -13.18 -5.76
CA ARG A 174 6.70 -13.50 -6.70
C ARG A 174 5.88 -14.61 -6.05
N GLY A 175 4.61 -14.33 -5.72
CA GLY A 175 3.71 -15.38 -5.28
C GLY A 175 3.67 -16.44 -6.38
N ASP A 176 3.77 -17.71 -6.03
CA ASP A 176 3.50 -18.78 -6.99
C ASP A 176 2.06 -18.57 -7.48
N ALA A 177 1.93 -18.08 -8.71
CA ALA A 177 0.68 -18.14 -9.45
C ALA A 177 0.42 -19.63 -9.76
N GLY A 178 -0.08 -20.36 -8.77
CA GLY A 178 -0.05 -21.81 -8.78
C GLY A 178 -1.08 -22.44 -7.86
N SER A 179 -2.35 -22.29 -8.19
CA SER A 179 -3.28 -23.45 -8.21
C SER A 179 -4.56 -23.11 -8.97
N PRO A 180 -4.95 -23.89 -10.00
CA PRO A 180 -6.28 -23.78 -10.58
C PRO A 180 -7.33 -24.12 -9.51
N ALA A 181 -8.45 -23.40 -9.53
CA ALA A 181 -9.59 -23.70 -8.69
C ALA A 181 -10.03 -25.18 -8.86
N PRO A 182 -10.33 -25.91 -7.77
CA PRO A 182 -10.81 -27.28 -7.88
C PRO A 182 -12.13 -27.30 -8.66
N THR A 183 -12.20 -28.21 -9.63
CA THR A 183 -13.34 -28.46 -10.51
C THR A 183 -14.51 -29.10 -9.78
#